data_AF-A0A1M4LID4-F1
#
_entry.id   AF-A0A1M4LID4-F1
#
_cell.length_a   1.000
_cell.length_b   1.000
_cell.length_c   1.000
_cell.angle_alpha   90.00
_cell.angle_beta   90.00
_cell.angle_gamma   90.00
#
_symmetry.space_group_name_H-M   'P 1'
#
loop_
_entity.id
_entity.type
_entity.pdbx_description
1 polymer ?
#
loop_
_entity_poly.entity_id
_entity_poly.type
_entity_poly.pdbx_seq_one_letter_code
_entity_poly.pdbx_strand_id
1 'polypeptide(L)'
;MTLGAGTATITTDGGKTAQFSNKLTGSGTLAVSGSGTLILSAANDYSGNTTIANGSTLQLGDGSTDGSLAGNVANAGTLTFHNQNGTTFAGEISGAGSLVQNGTGALTLSGDSQSFAGTTTVSGSSLLVSGKLGAR
;
A
#
# COMPACT_ATOMS: atom_id res chain seq x y z
N MET A 1 8.43 7.45 -13.25
CA MET A 1 8.97 8.57 -12.45
C MET A 1 9.98 7.99 -11.48
N THR A 2 11.13 8.65 -11.31
CA THR A 2 12.17 8.18 -10.39
C THR A 2 12.08 8.95 -9.08
N LEU A 3 12.01 8.23 -7.96
CA LEU A 3 12.18 8.77 -6.61
C LEU A 3 13.69 8.91 -6.36
N GLY A 4 14.17 10.15 -6.24
CA GLY A 4 15.55 10.43 -5.82
C GLY A 4 15.79 10.02 -4.37
N ALA A 5 17.02 10.09 -3.87
CA ALA A 5 17.41 9.55 -2.55
C ALA A 5 16.68 10.14 -1.30
N GLY A 6 15.77 11.10 -1.48
CA GLY A 6 14.95 11.68 -0.43
C GLY A 6 13.55 11.08 -0.36
N THR A 7 12.66 11.77 0.35
CA THR A 7 11.25 11.42 0.43
C THR A 7 10.43 12.21 -0.57
N ALA A 8 9.69 11.52 -1.43
CA ALA A 8 8.65 12.12 -2.25
C ALA A 8 7.34 12.10 -1.47
N THR A 9 6.83 13.28 -1.11
CA THR A 9 5.54 13.42 -0.44
C THR A 9 4.44 13.69 -1.45
N ILE A 10 3.38 12.89 -1.41
CA ILE A 10 2.14 13.12 -2.14
C ILE A 10 1.06 13.43 -1.11
N THR A 11 0.40 14.58 -1.28
CA THR A 11 -0.71 15.02 -0.43
C THR A 11 -1.98 15.01 -1.24
N THR A 12 -2.97 14.25 -0.78
CA THR A 12 -4.33 14.23 -1.32
C THR A 12 -5.27 14.70 -0.21
N ASP A 13 -6.01 15.79 -0.42
CA ASP A 13 -6.83 16.42 0.61
C ASP A 13 -8.32 16.49 0.24
N GLY A 14 -9.15 16.73 1.25
CA GLY A 14 -10.58 16.97 1.10
C GLY A 14 -11.36 15.75 0.62
N GLY A 15 -10.90 14.54 0.97
CA GLY A 15 -11.50 13.28 0.52
C GLY A 15 -11.38 13.04 -0.98
N LYS A 16 -10.51 13.78 -1.68
CA LYS A 16 -10.29 13.60 -3.12
C LYS A 16 -9.48 12.35 -3.41
N THR A 17 -9.67 11.81 -4.60
CA THR A 17 -8.88 10.70 -5.14
C THR A 17 -7.95 11.21 -6.24
N ALA A 18 -6.66 10.89 -6.15
CA ALA A 18 -5.68 11.06 -7.22
C ALA A 18 -5.20 9.70 -7.68
N GLN A 19 -5.09 9.48 -8.99
CA GLN A 19 -4.56 8.24 -9.56
C GLN A 19 -3.24 8.51 -10.28
N PHE A 20 -2.25 7.68 -9.99
CA PHE A 20 -0.94 7.71 -10.61
C PHE A 20 -0.69 6.39 -11.34
N SER A 21 -0.69 6.46 -12.67
CA SER A 21 -0.61 5.30 -13.57
C SER A 21 0.80 5.06 -14.13
N ASN A 22 1.78 5.88 -13.74
CA ASN A 22 3.17 5.71 -14.18
C ASN A 22 3.96 4.89 -13.15
N LYS A 23 4.83 4.00 -13.62
CA LYS A 23 5.76 3.25 -12.78
C LYS A 23 6.68 4.17 -11.98
N LEU A 24 6.75 3.98 -10.67
CA LEU A 24 7.73 4.58 -9.76
C LEU A 24 8.99 3.69 -9.71
N THR A 25 10.17 4.31 -9.73
CA THR A 25 11.49 3.66 -9.64
C THR A 25 12.43 4.43 -8.71
N GLY A 26 13.64 3.93 -8.47
CA GLY A 26 14.67 4.65 -7.71
C GLY A 26 14.79 4.23 -6.25
N SER A 27 15.64 4.89 -5.49
CA SER A 27 15.94 4.53 -4.09
C SER A 27 15.22 5.37 -3.04
N GLY A 28 14.48 6.40 -3.48
CA GLY A 28 13.72 7.27 -2.60
C GLY A 28 12.56 6.60 -1.91
N THR A 29 12.08 7.24 -0.85
CA THR A 29 10.89 6.83 -0.11
C THR A 29 9.65 7.57 -0.59
N LEU A 30 8.48 6.97 -0.38
CA LEU A 30 7.18 7.58 -0.68
C LEU A 30 6.46 7.91 0.63
N ALA A 31 5.96 9.14 0.77
CA ALA A 31 5.10 9.54 1.87
C ALA A 31 3.73 9.96 1.35
N VAL A 32 2.66 9.32 1.83
CA VAL A 32 1.28 9.66 1.49
C VAL A 32 0.65 10.40 2.67
N SER A 33 0.06 11.56 2.40
CA SER A 33 -0.48 12.48 3.41
C SER A 33 -1.80 13.10 2.97
N GLY A 34 -2.47 13.78 3.91
CA GLY A 34 -3.77 14.42 3.70
C GLY A 34 -4.96 13.50 3.99
N SER A 35 -6.18 13.98 3.74
CA SER A 35 -7.43 13.25 4.04
C SER A 35 -8.05 12.50 2.85
N GLY A 36 -7.33 12.41 1.73
CA GLY A 36 -7.77 11.79 0.49
C GLY A 36 -7.14 10.42 0.21
N THR A 37 -7.31 9.98 -1.04
CA THR A 37 -6.85 8.69 -1.56
C THR A 37 -5.83 8.89 -2.68
N LEU A 38 -4.66 8.28 -2.56
CA LEU A 38 -3.73 8.06 -3.67
C LEU A 38 -3.91 6.65 -4.21
N ILE A 39 -4.21 6.52 -5.49
CA ILE A 39 -4.24 5.25 -6.22
C ILE A 39 -2.93 5.10 -6.99
N LEU A 40 -2.21 4.02 -6.78
CA LEU A 40 -1.10 3.59 -7.63
C LEU A 40 -1.59 2.44 -8.52
N SER A 41 -1.71 2.69 -9.82
CA SER A 41 -2.21 1.70 -10.79
C SER A 41 -1.13 1.25 -11.78
N ALA A 42 0.12 1.14 -11.29
CA ALA A 42 1.27 0.69 -12.04
C ALA A 42 2.13 -0.27 -11.20
N ALA A 43 2.91 -1.10 -11.88
CA ALA A 43 3.90 -1.96 -11.25
C ALA A 43 5.14 -1.13 -10.85
N ASN A 44 5.19 -0.71 -9.59
CA ASN A 44 6.25 0.09 -9.00
C ASN A 44 7.48 -0.77 -8.60
N ASP A 45 8.65 -0.16 -8.66
CA ASP A 45 9.98 -0.80 -8.54
C ASP A 45 11.00 0.19 -7.94
N TYR A 46 10.55 0.98 -6.98
CA TYR A 46 11.44 1.77 -6.13
C TYR A 46 11.83 0.92 -4.93
N SER A 47 13.01 1.12 -4.35
CA SER A 47 13.50 0.30 -3.24
C SER A 47 13.33 0.94 -1.86
N GLY A 48 12.97 2.22 -1.80
CA GLY A 48 12.69 2.89 -0.54
C GLY A 48 11.36 2.47 0.09
N ASN A 49 11.22 2.74 1.38
CA ASN A 49 10.00 2.44 2.12
C ASN A 49 8.86 3.40 1.78
N THR A 50 7.66 3.03 2.22
CA THR A 50 6.45 3.83 2.09
C THR A 50 5.88 4.19 3.46
N THR A 51 5.48 5.43 3.66
CA THR A 51 4.78 5.89 4.87
C THR A 51 3.40 6.39 4.49
N ILE A 52 2.37 5.95 5.21
CA ILE A 52 0.98 6.40 5.05
C ILE A 52 0.58 7.12 6.32
N ALA A 53 0.36 8.43 6.23
CA ALA A 53 -0.03 9.25 7.36
C ALA A 53 -1.47 8.93 7.82
N ASN A 54 -1.78 9.31 9.06
CA ASN A 54 -3.13 9.18 9.58
C ASN A 54 -4.13 10.02 8.76
N GLY A 55 -5.32 9.47 8.55
CA GLY A 55 -6.36 10.08 7.70
C GLY A 55 -6.15 9.90 6.19
N SER A 56 -4.97 9.45 5.74
CA SER A 56 -4.67 9.21 4.33
C SER A 56 -5.00 7.79 3.90
N THR A 57 -5.32 7.62 2.62
CA THR A 57 -5.49 6.30 2.00
C THR A 57 -4.51 6.12 0.86
N LEU A 58 -3.78 5.00 0.87
CA LEU A 58 -3.02 4.50 -0.26
C LEU A 58 -3.71 3.25 -0.80
N GLN A 59 -4.12 3.30 -2.07
CA GLN A 59 -4.73 2.16 -2.76
C GLN A 59 -3.81 1.66 -3.86
N LEU A 60 -3.63 0.35 -3.94
CA LEU A 60 -2.93 -0.35 -5.01
C LEU A 60 -3.95 -0.95 -5.96
N GLY A 61 -3.86 -0.56 -7.23
CA GLY A 61 -4.82 -0.91 -8.26
C GLY A 61 -6.13 -0.12 -8.15
N ASP A 62 -6.94 -0.18 -9.20
CA ASP A 62 -8.24 0.49 -9.31
C ASP A 62 -9.40 -0.49 -9.55
N GLY A 63 -9.15 -1.79 -9.38
CA GLY A 63 -10.09 -2.88 -9.67
C GLY A 63 -10.11 -3.34 -11.12
N SER A 64 -9.49 -2.59 -12.04
CA SER A 64 -9.33 -2.96 -13.47
C SER A 64 -7.86 -3.02 -13.90
N THR A 65 -6.98 -2.36 -13.17
CA THR A 65 -5.54 -2.35 -13.35
C THR A 65 -4.88 -2.68 -12.01
N ASP A 66 -3.91 -3.58 -12.03
CA ASP A 66 -3.15 -3.90 -10.83
C ASP A 66 -2.14 -2.80 -10.50
N GLY A 67 -2.00 -2.50 -9.22
CA GLY A 67 -0.91 -1.69 -8.67
C GLY A 67 0.03 -2.53 -7.84
N SER A 68 1.25 -2.03 -7.64
CA SER A 68 2.16 -2.61 -6.65
C SER A 68 2.81 -1.55 -5.80
N LEU A 69 3.38 -2.01 -4.70
CA LEU A 69 4.25 -1.24 -3.82
C LEU A 69 5.52 -2.05 -3.61
N ALA A 70 6.62 -1.37 -3.32
CA ALA A 70 7.88 -1.99 -2.96
C ALA A 70 8.40 -1.42 -1.63
N GLY A 71 9.31 -2.17 -1.00
CA GLY A 71 9.81 -1.85 0.34
C GLY A 71 8.79 -2.11 1.46
N ASN A 72 9.14 -1.69 2.68
CA ASN A 72 8.28 -1.80 3.86
C ASN A 72 7.28 -0.66 3.93
N VAL A 73 6.18 -0.86 4.67
CA VAL A 73 5.12 0.13 4.87
C VAL A 73 4.97 0.48 6.35
N ALA A 74 5.13 1.76 6.66
CA ALA A 74 4.68 2.33 7.92
C ALA A 74 3.26 2.88 7.74
N ASN A 75 2.25 2.13 8.19
CA ASN A 75 0.83 2.44 7.97
C ASN A 75 0.16 3.01 9.23
N ALA A 76 -0.10 4.31 9.23
CA ALA A 76 -0.93 4.99 10.23
C ALA A 76 -2.32 5.41 9.68
N GLY A 77 -2.54 5.23 8.37
CA GLY A 77 -3.78 5.54 7.66
C GLY A 77 -4.48 4.27 7.18
N THR A 78 -4.80 4.21 5.89
CA THR A 78 -5.38 3.02 5.24
C THR A 78 -4.51 2.58 4.07
N LEU A 79 -4.14 1.30 4.05
CA LEU A 79 -3.54 0.63 2.90
C LEU A 79 -4.57 -0.31 2.28
N THR A 80 -4.96 -0.06 1.03
CA THR A 80 -5.95 -0.87 0.30
C THR A 80 -5.29 -1.59 -0.87
N PHE A 81 -5.49 -2.90 -0.96
CA PHE A 81 -5.21 -3.69 -2.15
C PHE A 81 -6.52 -3.86 -2.94
N HIS A 82 -6.57 -3.33 -4.15
CA HIS A 82 -7.72 -3.37 -5.06
C HIS A 82 -7.27 -3.90 -6.44
N ASN A 83 -6.43 -4.93 -6.42
CA ASN A 83 -5.94 -5.60 -7.61
C ASN A 83 -6.95 -6.63 -8.12
N GLN A 84 -7.03 -6.77 -9.45
CA GLN A 84 -7.88 -7.76 -10.10
C GLN A 84 -7.21 -9.13 -10.16
N ASN A 85 -5.88 -9.18 -10.24
CA ASN A 85 -5.10 -10.41 -10.29
C ASN A 85 -4.45 -10.71 -8.93
N GLY A 86 -4.09 -11.99 -8.76
CA GLY A 86 -3.34 -12.44 -7.59
C GLY A 86 -2.04 -11.64 -7.40
N THR A 87 -1.81 -11.14 -6.19
CA THR A 87 -0.65 -10.32 -5.86
C THR A 87 0.03 -10.83 -4.60
N THR A 88 1.36 -10.84 -4.59
CA THR A 88 2.15 -11.11 -3.38
C THR A 88 2.82 -9.82 -2.92
N PHE A 89 2.65 -9.46 -1.65
CA PHE A 89 3.34 -8.37 -1.00
C PHE A 89 4.32 -8.92 0.05
N ALA A 90 5.61 -8.67 -0.17
CA ALA A 90 6.70 -9.22 0.63
C ALA A 90 7.28 -8.23 1.66
N GLY A 91 6.89 -6.96 1.59
CA GLY A 91 7.33 -5.96 2.56
C GLY A 91 6.68 -6.19 3.93
N GLU A 92 7.37 -5.75 4.98
CA GLU A 92 6.75 -5.61 6.31
C GLU A 92 5.67 -4.52 6.25
N ILE A 93 4.53 -4.78 6.89
CA ILE A 93 3.54 -3.78 7.23
C ILE A 93 3.63 -3.53 8.73
N SER A 94 3.76 -2.27 9.13
CA SER A 94 3.88 -1.84 10.52
C SER A 94 2.87 -0.74 10.83
N GLY A 95 2.63 -0.49 12.13
CA GLY A 95 1.77 0.59 12.60
C GLY A 95 0.34 0.17 12.91
N ALA A 96 -0.50 1.14 13.25
CA ALA A 96 -1.87 0.95 13.75
C ALA A 96 -2.97 1.28 12.74
N GLY A 97 -2.61 1.58 11.49
CA GLY A 97 -3.57 1.87 10.41
C GLY A 97 -4.38 0.66 9.97
N SER A 98 -5.28 0.84 9.00
CA SER A 98 -6.09 -0.24 8.45
C SER A 98 -5.41 -0.86 7.23
N LEU A 99 -5.53 -2.19 7.11
CA LEU A 99 -5.21 -2.95 5.91
C LEU A 99 -6.50 -3.48 5.30
N VAL A 100 -6.76 -3.17 4.03
CA VAL A 100 -7.98 -3.56 3.34
C VAL A 100 -7.63 -4.37 2.09
N GLN A 101 -8.14 -5.60 2.02
CA GLN A 101 -8.17 -6.37 0.79
C GLN A 101 -9.55 -6.20 0.16
N ASN A 102 -9.64 -5.44 -0.93
CA ASN A 102 -10.88 -5.12 -1.64
C ASN A 102 -10.88 -5.66 -3.08
N GLY A 103 -9.75 -6.20 -3.56
CA GLY A 103 -9.60 -6.71 -4.91
C GLY A 103 -10.26 -8.07 -5.14
N THR A 104 -10.61 -8.37 -6.39
CA THR A 104 -11.05 -9.71 -6.81
C THR A 104 -9.87 -10.69 -6.91
N GLY A 105 -8.65 -10.18 -7.04
CA GLY A 105 -7.43 -10.97 -6.98
C GLY A 105 -7.06 -11.37 -5.54
N ALA A 106 -6.52 -12.58 -5.36
CA ALA A 106 -6.04 -13.02 -4.05
C ALA A 106 -4.81 -12.20 -3.61
N LEU A 107 -4.79 -11.76 -2.35
CA LEU A 107 -3.63 -11.10 -1.74
C LEU A 107 -2.85 -12.12 -0.91
N THR A 108 -1.57 -12.29 -1.21
CA THR A 108 -0.65 -13.04 -0.35
C THR A 108 0.27 -12.07 0.38
N LEU A 109 0.25 -12.10 1.69
CA LEU A 109 1.21 -11.39 2.54
C LEU A 109 2.31 -12.37 2.98
N SER A 110 3.50 -12.20 2.42
CA SER A 110 4.66 -13.03 2.75
C SER A 110 5.68 -12.34 3.66
N GLY A 111 5.54 -11.02 3.88
CA GLY A 111 6.39 -10.26 4.80
C GLY A 111 6.14 -10.61 6.27
N ASP A 112 7.13 -10.31 7.12
CA ASP A 112 6.98 -10.41 8.58
C ASP A 112 6.38 -9.09 9.11
N SER A 113 5.06 -9.07 9.29
CA SER A 113 4.31 -7.90 9.78
C SER A 113 3.93 -8.04 11.25
N GLN A 114 4.83 -8.55 12.10
CA GLN A 114 4.62 -8.67 13.56
C GLN A 114 4.30 -7.36 14.25
N SER A 115 4.80 -6.24 13.72
CA SER A 115 4.62 -4.88 14.25
C SER A 115 3.31 -4.22 13.81
N PHE A 116 2.50 -4.89 12.97
CA PHE A 116 1.18 -4.41 12.59
C PHE A 116 0.19 -4.57 13.75
N ALA A 117 -0.25 -3.45 14.33
CA ALA A 117 -1.22 -3.41 15.41
C ALA A 117 -2.62 -2.96 14.94
N GLY A 118 -2.80 -2.85 13.62
CA GLY A 118 -4.00 -2.35 12.99
C GLY A 118 -5.08 -3.39 12.73
N THR A 119 -6.16 -2.96 12.09
CA THR A 119 -7.24 -3.84 11.65
C THR A 119 -6.99 -4.35 10.24
N THR A 120 -7.36 -5.60 9.98
CA THR A 120 -7.40 -6.15 8.62
C THR A 120 -8.83 -6.43 8.22
N THR A 121 -9.27 -5.84 7.11
CA THR A 121 -10.60 -6.05 6.52
C THR A 121 -10.44 -6.77 5.18
N VAL A 122 -11.18 -7.85 4.99
CA VAL A 122 -11.23 -8.58 3.71
C VAL A 122 -12.65 -8.43 3.16
N SER A 123 -12.78 -7.55 2.17
CA SER A 123 -14.03 -7.30 1.43
C SER A 123 -13.98 -7.89 0.01
N GLY A 124 -12.78 -8.16 -0.49
CA GLY A 124 -12.51 -8.80 -1.78
C GLY A 124 -12.52 -10.32 -1.71
N SER A 125 -11.74 -10.97 -2.59
CA SER A 125 -11.72 -12.43 -2.73
C SER A 125 -11.10 -13.15 -1.52
N SER A 126 -9.77 -13.14 -1.41
CA SER A 126 -9.06 -13.87 -0.37
C SER A 126 -7.79 -13.16 0.07
N LEU A 127 -7.44 -13.41 1.34
CA LEU A 127 -6.19 -13.00 1.96
C LEU A 127 -5.48 -14.26 2.47
N LEU A 128 -4.30 -14.54 1.93
CA LEU A 128 -3.39 -15.58 2.39
C LEU A 128 -2.24 -14.92 3.16
N VAL A 129 -1.94 -15.41 4.36
CA VAL A 129 -0.77 -15.01 5.13
C VAL A 129 0.21 -16.17 5.13
N SER A 130 1.33 -16.01 4.43
CA SER A 130 2.45 -16.97 4.44
C SER A 130 3.62 -16.49 5.30
N GLY A 131 3.66 -15.20 5.63
CA GLY A 131 4.55 -14.61 6.63
C GLY A 131 3.87 -14.51 8.00
N LYS A 132 3.93 -13.31 8.60
CA LYS A 132 3.24 -12.98 9.85
C LYS A 132 2.40 -11.72 9.68
N LEU A 133 1.26 -11.66 10.36
CA LEU A 133 0.39 -10.50 10.36
C LEU A 133 -0.12 -10.26 11.78
N GLY A 134 0.45 -9.25 12.44
CA GLY A 134 0.15 -8.90 13.82
C GLY A 134 0.97 -9.64 14.87
N ALA A 135 0.81 -9.19 16.11
CA ALA A 135 1.67 -9.54 17.24
C ALA A 135 1.27 -10.82 18.00
N ARG A 136 0.54 -11.76 17.38
CA ARG A 136 0.03 -12.97 18.06
C ARG A 136 0.50 -14.26 17.41
#